data_AF-A0A0V0QN87-F1
#
_entry.id   AF-A0A0V0QN87-F1
#
_cell.length_a   1.000
_cell.length_b   1.000
_cell.length_c   1.000
_cell.angle_alpha   90.00
_cell.angle_beta   90.00
_cell.angle_gamma   90.00
#
_symmetry.space_group_name_H-M   'P 1'
#
loop_
_entity.id
_entity.type
_entity.pdbx_description
1 polymer ?
#
loop_
_entity_poly.entity_id
_entity_poly.type
_entity_poly.pdbx_seq_one_letter_code
_entity_poly.pdbx_strand_id
1 'polypeptide(L)'
;MSKKITCGDGEFIGNDGECSPCIKDCQICFDEISCNICDHSLDFIGGACQLDCGTGNFYDEQSYSCDQCISNCDDCNSDDSCDKCEIGYFFDILNKSCFDCIQNCQTCTNSQNCSFCNTGYYYDGESCKQCIQNCNICSNGNSCTGCQQGFSFDGENCTIAAYLTVKVQGYSFDGENCTIDCIQNCKTCTNNQNCSECDYGYFFDGENCQNCGQNCLDCTDSINCTECEDGYFLNENGLCISCLSTYGQGCNKCTKNSCTDYDNKYYLDDNGFLQQCSEIFYACITCENKNKCTTCDQEKKQYQLSSNTCQYNCQLDQNCDQCNNEEKQCEKCINGYYLKTNNEKQQHCIQCNEKIANCKQCQYNSNGNLICLDDRKNQQNAQYIENLNSYGENLKSMKNGVYTTFNYVSMGSYCSNFFTTNIDQCC
;
A
#
# COMPACT_ATOMS: atom_id res chain seq x y z
N MET A 1 -7.47 13.46 -49.52
CA MET A 1 -7.42 13.47 -48.05
C MET A 1 -7.91 14.82 -47.59
N SER A 2 -9.15 14.94 -47.11
CA SER A 2 -9.66 16.20 -46.57
C SER A 2 -9.06 16.42 -45.18
N LYS A 3 -8.28 17.49 -45.02
CA LYS A 3 -7.75 17.92 -43.71
C LYS A 3 -8.96 18.30 -42.85
N LYS A 4 -9.14 17.62 -41.72
CA LYS A 4 -10.12 17.99 -40.70
C LYS A 4 -9.55 19.22 -39.97
N ILE A 5 -10.30 20.32 -39.95
CA ILE A 5 -9.97 21.51 -39.16
C ILE A 5 -10.33 21.21 -37.71
N THR A 6 -9.44 21.58 -36.79
CA THR A 6 -9.65 21.46 -35.33
C THR A 6 -9.36 22.83 -34.73
N CYS A 7 -10.33 23.43 -34.05
CA CYS A 7 -10.16 24.69 -33.31
C CYS A 7 -9.55 24.43 -31.94
N GLY A 8 -8.87 25.44 -31.38
CA GLY A 8 -8.26 25.38 -30.05
C GLY A 8 -9.24 25.74 -28.93
N ASP A 9 -8.76 25.72 -27.70
CA ASP A 9 -9.52 26.16 -26.52
C ASP A 9 -9.99 27.62 -26.69
N GLY A 10 -11.24 27.88 -26.31
CA GLY A 10 -11.88 29.19 -26.48
C GLY A 10 -12.45 29.46 -27.87
N GLU A 11 -12.45 28.47 -28.78
CA GLU A 11 -12.99 28.60 -30.14
C GLU A 11 -13.86 27.40 -30.56
N PHE A 12 -14.86 27.65 -31.39
CA PHE A 12 -15.69 26.62 -32.04
C PHE A 12 -15.66 26.74 -33.57
N ILE A 13 -16.01 25.67 -34.29
CA ILE A 13 -16.08 25.68 -35.76
C ILE A 13 -17.37 26.39 -36.17
N GLY A 14 -17.25 27.57 -36.76
CA GLY A 14 -18.33 28.33 -37.34
C GLY A 14 -18.90 27.70 -38.61
N ASN A 15 -20.05 28.21 -39.06
CA ASN A 15 -20.76 27.71 -40.24
C ASN A 15 -20.00 27.90 -41.57
N ASP A 16 -19.03 28.80 -41.58
CA ASP A 16 -18.07 29.03 -42.66
C ASP A 16 -16.90 28.04 -42.68
N GLY A 17 -16.80 27.18 -41.65
CA GLY A 17 -15.69 26.25 -41.47
C GLY A 17 -14.44 26.89 -40.88
N GLU A 18 -14.53 28.13 -40.40
CA GLU A 18 -13.47 28.84 -39.68
C GLU A 18 -13.69 28.78 -38.16
N CYS A 19 -12.66 29.06 -37.37
CA CYS A 19 -12.77 29.07 -35.91
C CYS A 19 -13.31 30.43 -35.44
N SER A 20 -14.37 30.41 -34.63
CA SER A 20 -15.00 31.58 -34.03
C SER A 20 -14.85 31.53 -32.50
N PRO A 21 -14.72 32.68 -31.82
CA PRO A 21 -14.51 32.72 -30.38
C PRO A 21 -15.77 32.29 -29.60
N CYS A 22 -15.56 31.59 -28.49
CA CYS A 22 -16.60 31.29 -27.50
C CYS A 22 -17.08 32.53 -26.74
N ILE A 23 -18.19 32.38 -25.99
CA ILE A 23 -18.56 33.33 -24.93
C ILE A 23 -17.39 33.54 -23.96
N LYS A 24 -17.27 34.74 -23.39
CA LYS A 24 -16.15 35.13 -22.53
C LYS A 24 -15.94 34.11 -21.39
N ASP A 25 -14.67 33.84 -21.07
CA ASP A 25 -14.24 32.95 -20.00
C ASP A 25 -14.69 31.49 -20.18
N CYS A 26 -14.97 31.09 -21.43
CA CYS A 26 -15.32 29.73 -21.82
C CYS A 26 -14.15 29.02 -22.53
N GLN A 27 -13.76 27.84 -22.04
CA GLN A 27 -12.73 26.98 -22.63
C GLN A 27 -13.26 26.11 -23.77
N ILE A 28 -14.47 25.55 -23.63
CA ILE A 28 -15.09 24.70 -24.66
C ILE A 28 -16.54 25.14 -24.87
N CYS A 29 -16.88 25.55 -26.10
CA CYS A 29 -18.25 25.92 -26.47
C CYS A 29 -18.71 25.22 -27.76
N PHE A 30 -20.02 25.20 -27.97
CA PHE A 30 -20.63 24.66 -29.21
C PHE A 30 -21.06 25.76 -30.18
N ASP A 31 -21.36 26.94 -29.65
CA ASP A 31 -21.72 28.15 -30.38
C ASP A 31 -21.35 29.39 -29.54
N GLU A 32 -21.78 30.57 -29.98
CA GLU A 32 -21.49 31.86 -29.38
C GLU A 32 -22.05 32.08 -27.96
N ILE A 33 -22.99 31.25 -27.49
CA ILE A 33 -23.66 31.42 -26.19
C ILE A 33 -23.60 30.17 -25.29
N SER A 34 -23.27 29.00 -25.85
CA SER A 34 -23.32 27.72 -25.14
C SER A 34 -21.93 27.29 -24.68
N CYS A 35 -21.60 27.55 -23.41
CA CYS A 35 -20.35 27.07 -22.81
C CYS A 35 -20.53 25.71 -22.12
N ASN A 36 -19.60 24.80 -22.40
CA ASN A 36 -19.53 23.46 -21.81
C ASN A 36 -18.50 23.39 -20.67
N ILE A 37 -17.34 24.03 -20.84
CA ILE A 37 -16.31 24.12 -19.81
C ILE A 37 -15.88 25.56 -19.72
N CYS A 38 -16.07 26.18 -18.55
CA CYS A 38 -15.57 27.51 -18.27
C CYS A 38 -14.09 27.46 -17.86
N ASP A 39 -13.37 28.53 -18.17
CA ASP A 39 -11.97 28.71 -17.80
C ASP A 39 -11.83 28.92 -16.28
N HIS A 40 -10.64 28.70 -15.72
CA HIS A 40 -10.28 29.02 -14.33
C HIS A 40 -11.23 28.49 -13.23
N SER A 41 -11.78 27.28 -13.38
CA SER A 41 -12.68 26.66 -12.39
C SER A 41 -13.97 27.44 -12.13
N LEU A 42 -14.40 28.26 -13.10
CA LEU A 42 -15.71 28.90 -13.10
C LEU A 42 -16.80 27.90 -13.48
N ASP A 43 -18.04 28.22 -13.13
CA ASP A 43 -19.21 27.42 -13.47
C ASP A 43 -20.09 28.15 -14.49
N PHE A 44 -20.71 27.40 -15.41
CA PHE A 44 -21.64 27.96 -16.38
C PHE A 44 -23.02 28.13 -15.76
N ILE A 45 -23.32 29.31 -15.23
CA ILE A 45 -24.55 29.62 -14.51
C ILE A 45 -25.24 30.80 -15.22
N GLY A 46 -26.54 30.67 -15.50
CA GLY A 46 -27.34 31.76 -16.08
C GLY A 46 -26.94 32.20 -17.50
N GLY A 47 -26.17 31.38 -18.23
CA GLY A 47 -25.72 31.70 -19.58
C GLY A 47 -24.36 32.41 -19.66
N ALA A 48 -23.62 32.48 -18.55
CA ALA A 48 -22.26 33.01 -18.50
C ALA A 48 -21.36 32.13 -17.62
N CYS A 49 -20.05 32.21 -17.83
CA CYS A 49 -19.05 31.61 -16.95
C CYS A 49 -18.80 32.54 -15.76
N GLN A 50 -19.25 32.14 -14.58
CA GLN A 50 -19.14 32.93 -13.35
C GLN A 50 -18.63 32.09 -12.19
N LEU A 51 -18.13 32.77 -11.14
CA LEU A 51 -17.64 32.13 -9.94
C LEU A 51 -18.84 31.63 -9.11
N ASP A 52 -18.90 30.33 -8.80
CA ASP A 52 -19.89 29.83 -7.83
C ASP A 52 -19.50 30.29 -6.42
N CYS A 53 -20.23 31.29 -5.94
CA CYS A 53 -20.02 31.88 -4.61
C CYS A 53 -20.66 31.06 -3.48
N GLY A 54 -21.35 29.96 -3.80
CA GLY A 54 -22.10 29.16 -2.85
C GLY A 54 -23.30 29.89 -2.26
N THR A 55 -24.07 29.18 -1.43
CA THR A 55 -25.27 29.73 -0.77
C THR A 55 -24.92 30.90 0.15
N GLY A 56 -25.71 31.97 0.06
CA GLY A 56 -25.60 33.16 0.90
C GLY A 56 -24.63 34.23 0.38
N ASN A 57 -24.09 34.07 -0.83
CA ASN A 57 -23.19 35.04 -1.46
C ASN A 57 -23.57 35.26 -2.94
N PHE A 58 -23.23 36.44 -3.46
CA PHE A 58 -23.36 36.78 -4.88
C PHE A 58 -22.00 37.22 -5.43
N TYR A 59 -21.82 37.07 -6.74
CA TYR A 59 -20.62 37.56 -7.42
C TYR A 59 -20.73 39.06 -7.70
N ASP A 60 -19.82 39.85 -7.15
CA ASP A 60 -19.70 41.28 -7.47
C ASP A 60 -18.67 41.51 -8.58
N GLU A 61 -19.15 41.93 -9.76
CA GLU A 61 -18.32 42.25 -10.92
C GLU A 61 -17.36 43.43 -10.69
N GLN A 62 -17.62 44.30 -9.71
CA GLN A 62 -16.79 45.48 -9.43
C GLN A 62 -15.56 45.11 -8.59
N SER A 63 -15.76 44.28 -7.57
CA SER A 63 -14.68 43.79 -6.69
C SER A 63 -14.01 42.52 -7.22
N TYR A 64 -14.61 41.84 -8.20
CA TYR A 64 -14.20 40.52 -8.68
C TYR A 64 -14.15 39.48 -7.54
N SER A 65 -15.05 39.61 -6.56
CA SER A 65 -15.14 38.70 -5.41
C SER A 65 -16.58 38.30 -5.09
N CYS A 66 -16.72 37.30 -4.22
CA CYS A 66 -18.00 36.89 -3.67
C CYS A 66 -18.32 37.75 -2.45
N ASP A 67 -19.42 38.49 -2.54
CA ASP A 67 -19.93 39.33 -1.47
C ASP A 67 -21.16 38.68 -0.82
N GLN A 68 -21.36 38.95 0.46
CA GLN A 68 -22.43 38.31 1.23
C GLN A 68 -23.80 38.92 0.88
N CYS A 69 -24.81 38.06 0.75
CA CYS A 69 -26.20 38.51 0.67
C CYS A 69 -26.64 39.24 1.97
N ILE A 70 -27.78 39.94 1.90
CA ILE A 70 -28.47 40.41 3.11
C ILE A 70 -28.71 39.26 4.09
N SER A 71 -28.75 39.57 5.39
CA SER A 71 -28.93 38.58 6.43
C SER A 71 -30.15 37.68 6.19
N ASN A 72 -29.99 36.38 6.45
CA ASN A 72 -31.01 35.34 6.28
C ASN A 72 -31.44 35.10 4.83
N CYS A 73 -30.53 35.31 3.87
CA CYS A 73 -30.77 35.08 2.45
C CYS A 73 -29.85 33.97 1.91
N ASP A 74 -30.43 32.96 1.28
CA ASP A 74 -29.72 31.86 0.62
C ASP A 74 -29.27 32.23 -0.79
N ASP A 75 -30.11 32.92 -1.57
CA ASP A 75 -29.82 33.28 -2.96
C ASP A 75 -30.12 34.77 -3.23
N CYS A 76 -29.14 35.50 -3.75
CA CYS A 76 -29.28 36.90 -4.12
C CYS A 76 -28.44 37.28 -5.35
N ASN A 77 -28.75 38.44 -5.95
CA ASN A 77 -28.03 39.00 -7.10
C ASN A 77 -27.32 40.33 -6.78
N SER A 78 -27.48 40.84 -5.56
CA SER A 78 -26.87 42.07 -5.05
C SER A 78 -27.02 42.12 -3.53
N ASP A 79 -26.28 43.04 -2.90
CA ASP A 79 -26.27 43.32 -1.47
C ASP A 79 -27.60 43.84 -0.91
N ASP A 80 -28.57 44.15 -1.77
CA ASP A 80 -29.84 44.80 -1.44
C ASP A 80 -31.07 43.97 -1.93
N SER A 81 -30.82 42.75 -2.43
CA SER A 81 -31.82 41.85 -3.02
C SER A 81 -31.78 40.47 -2.36
N CYS A 82 -32.90 39.76 -2.38
CA CYS A 82 -32.93 38.35 -2.04
C CYS A 82 -33.99 37.63 -2.86
N ASP A 83 -33.56 36.64 -3.64
CA ASP A 83 -34.43 35.81 -4.45
C ASP A 83 -34.99 34.65 -3.62
N LYS A 84 -34.23 34.19 -2.62
CA LYS A 84 -34.62 33.12 -1.72
C LYS A 84 -34.06 33.34 -0.32
N CYS A 85 -34.95 33.54 0.65
CA CYS A 85 -34.56 33.58 2.05
C CYS A 85 -34.22 32.19 2.61
N GLU A 86 -33.42 32.16 3.67
CA GLU A 86 -33.16 30.97 4.47
C GLU A 86 -34.46 30.32 4.97
N ILE A 87 -34.41 29.01 5.22
CA ILE A 87 -35.54 28.28 5.82
C ILE A 87 -35.99 28.96 7.12
N GLY A 88 -37.29 29.21 7.24
CA GLY A 88 -37.89 29.93 8.37
C GLY A 88 -38.04 31.43 8.16
N TYR A 89 -37.68 31.97 6.98
CA TYR A 89 -37.82 33.39 6.65
C TYR A 89 -38.61 33.62 5.35
N PHE A 90 -39.16 34.83 5.20
CA PHE A 90 -39.77 35.32 3.96
C PHE A 90 -39.23 36.70 3.58
N PHE A 91 -39.15 36.99 2.28
CA PHE A 91 -38.64 38.27 1.79
C PHE A 91 -39.74 39.34 1.85
N ASP A 92 -39.50 40.40 2.61
CA ASP A 92 -40.35 41.60 2.60
C ASP A 92 -39.76 42.63 1.63
N ILE A 93 -40.44 42.78 0.49
CA ILE A 93 -40.02 43.70 -0.59
C ILE A 93 -40.04 45.18 -0.19
N LEU A 94 -40.87 45.58 0.79
CA LEU A 94 -40.96 46.97 1.24
C LEU A 94 -39.77 47.34 2.13
N ASN A 95 -39.34 46.39 2.96
CA ASN A 95 -38.23 46.56 3.88
C ASN A 95 -36.89 46.02 3.33
N LYS A 96 -36.91 45.38 2.15
CA LYS A 96 -35.78 44.70 1.51
C LYS A 96 -35.01 43.77 2.46
N SER A 97 -35.74 42.98 3.24
CA SER A 97 -35.13 42.10 4.25
C SER A 97 -35.90 40.79 4.39
N CYS A 98 -35.20 39.73 4.77
CA CYS A 98 -35.79 38.45 5.15
C CYS A 98 -36.25 38.50 6.61
N PHE A 99 -37.55 38.31 6.85
CA PHE A 99 -38.17 38.32 8.19
C PHE A 99 -38.61 36.92 8.61
N ASP A 100 -38.59 36.68 9.92
CA ASP A 100 -39.00 35.41 10.50
C ASP A 100 -40.44 35.04 10.12
N CYS A 101 -40.63 33.77 9.77
CA CYS A 101 -41.94 33.14 9.73
C CYS A 101 -42.53 33.00 11.14
N ILE A 102 -43.83 32.67 11.21
CA ILE A 102 -44.44 32.26 12.49
C ILE A 102 -43.71 31.08 13.11
N GLN A 103 -43.81 30.94 14.43
CA GLN A 103 -43.13 29.88 15.17
C GLN A 103 -43.46 28.48 14.60
N ASN A 104 -42.44 27.63 14.50
CA ASN A 104 -42.50 26.27 13.97
C ASN A 104 -42.90 26.18 12.48
N CYS A 105 -42.75 27.27 11.73
CA CYS A 105 -42.94 27.29 10.29
C CYS A 105 -41.60 27.17 9.54
N GLN A 106 -41.55 26.28 8.55
CA GLN A 106 -40.39 26.07 7.69
C GLN A 106 -40.36 27.05 6.51
N THR A 107 -41.52 27.31 5.89
CA THR A 107 -41.63 28.27 4.78
C THR A 107 -42.96 29.00 4.86
N CYS A 108 -42.94 30.31 4.62
CA CYS A 108 -44.11 31.17 4.71
C CYS A 108 -44.14 32.21 3.59
N THR A 109 -45.31 32.77 3.35
CA THR A 109 -45.51 33.87 2.39
C THR A 109 -45.49 35.24 3.05
N ASN A 110 -45.72 35.27 4.36
CA ASN A 110 -45.62 36.43 5.22
C ASN A 110 -45.56 35.97 6.69
N SER A 111 -45.54 36.91 7.62
CA SER A 111 -45.47 36.68 9.06
C SER A 111 -46.71 36.02 9.70
N GLN A 112 -47.71 35.58 8.92
CA GLN A 112 -48.93 34.92 9.40
C GLN A 112 -49.28 33.63 8.63
N ASN A 113 -48.89 33.56 7.36
CA ASN A 113 -49.30 32.48 6.46
C ASN A 113 -48.15 31.48 6.24
N CYS A 114 -48.21 30.37 6.98
CA CYS A 114 -47.26 29.28 6.83
C CYS A 114 -47.68 28.33 5.70
N SER A 115 -46.75 28.03 4.79
CA SER A 115 -46.96 27.06 3.71
C SER A 115 -46.58 25.65 4.15
N PHE A 116 -45.48 25.50 4.90
CA PHE A 116 -45.02 24.23 5.42
C PHE A 116 -44.51 24.41 6.85
N CYS A 117 -45.05 23.63 7.79
CA CYS A 117 -44.57 23.60 9.17
C CYS A 117 -43.34 22.70 9.32
N ASN A 118 -42.56 22.93 10.38
CA ASN A 118 -41.44 22.07 10.75
C ASN A 118 -41.91 20.63 11.01
N THR A 119 -41.02 19.65 10.80
CA THR A 119 -41.29 18.24 11.07
C THR A 119 -41.88 18.04 12.48
N GLY A 120 -42.96 17.28 12.58
CA GLY A 120 -43.71 17.06 13.82
C GLY A 120 -44.79 18.12 14.08
N TYR A 121 -45.06 19.04 13.15
CA TYR A 121 -46.12 20.04 13.23
C TYR A 121 -47.00 20.06 11.97
N TYR A 122 -48.25 20.48 12.13
CA TYR A 122 -49.19 20.74 11.03
C TYR A 122 -49.76 22.17 11.14
N TYR A 123 -50.10 22.78 10.01
CA TYR A 123 -50.70 24.11 9.99
C TYR A 123 -52.22 24.00 10.18
N ASP A 124 -52.77 24.72 11.15
CA ASP A 124 -54.21 24.71 11.44
C ASP A 124 -54.97 25.90 10.83
N GLY A 125 -54.29 26.75 10.04
CA GLY A 125 -54.83 27.99 9.49
C GLY A 125 -54.46 29.24 10.27
N GLU A 126 -53.93 29.10 11.49
CA GLU A 126 -53.44 30.22 12.29
C GLU A 126 -51.97 30.01 12.73
N SER A 127 -51.61 28.78 13.09
CA SER A 127 -50.33 28.42 13.68
C SER A 127 -49.88 27.00 13.33
N CYS A 128 -48.59 26.72 13.47
CA CYS A 128 -48.06 25.37 13.39
C CYS A 128 -48.24 24.66 14.74
N LYS A 129 -49.14 23.68 14.80
CA LYS A 129 -49.45 22.88 16.00
C LYS A 129 -48.81 21.50 15.94
N GLN A 130 -48.42 20.98 17.09
CA GLN A 130 -47.71 19.71 17.19
C GLN A 130 -48.60 18.53 16.77
N CYS A 131 -48.01 17.56 16.07
CA CYS A 131 -48.62 16.26 15.78
C CYS A 131 -48.80 15.42 17.06
N ILE A 132 -49.54 14.32 16.95
CA ILE A 132 -49.60 13.28 17.99
C ILE A 132 -48.20 12.74 18.31
N GLN A 133 -48.03 12.18 19.51
CA GLN A 133 -46.75 11.69 19.98
C GLN A 133 -46.11 10.70 18.99
N ASN A 134 -44.78 10.81 18.81
CA ASN A 134 -43.96 9.99 17.93
C ASN A 134 -44.34 10.08 16.43
N CYS A 135 -45.04 11.14 16.02
CA CYS A 135 -45.39 11.40 14.63
C CYS A 135 -44.54 12.54 14.03
N ASN A 136 -43.97 12.32 12.86
CA ASN A 136 -43.20 13.32 12.09
C ASN A 136 -44.03 14.07 11.06
N ILE A 137 -45.02 13.40 10.45
CA ILE A 137 -45.87 13.99 9.40
C ILE A 137 -47.32 13.71 9.76
N CYS A 138 -48.11 14.76 9.93
CA CYS A 138 -49.54 14.65 10.22
C CYS A 138 -50.35 15.68 9.43
N SER A 139 -51.61 15.35 9.15
CA SER A 139 -52.57 16.28 8.52
C SER A 139 -53.40 17.08 9.52
N ASN A 140 -53.51 16.56 10.75
CA ASN A 140 -54.07 17.23 11.92
C ASN A 140 -53.50 16.58 13.19
N GLY A 141 -53.90 17.06 14.37
CA GLY A 141 -53.38 16.60 15.66
C GLY A 141 -53.53 15.09 15.92
N ASN A 142 -54.40 14.37 15.21
CA ASN A 142 -54.68 12.95 15.41
C ASN A 142 -54.42 12.07 14.18
N SER A 143 -54.11 12.65 13.02
CA SER A 143 -53.96 11.91 11.76
C SER A 143 -52.51 11.86 11.34
N CYS A 144 -51.77 10.87 11.87
CA CYS A 144 -50.37 10.64 11.52
C CYS A 144 -50.24 9.87 10.20
N THR A 145 -49.40 10.36 9.30
CA THR A 145 -49.06 9.71 8.03
C THR A 145 -47.61 9.29 7.95
N GLY A 146 -46.77 9.68 8.92
CA GLY A 146 -45.38 9.25 9.02
C GLY A 146 -44.88 9.27 10.46
N CYS A 147 -44.60 8.10 11.03
CA CYS A 147 -44.06 7.98 12.39
C CYS A 147 -42.56 8.29 12.44
N GLN A 148 -42.09 8.62 13.64
CA GLN A 148 -40.66 8.70 13.96
C GLN A 148 -39.98 7.34 13.78
N GLN A 149 -38.67 7.35 13.51
CA GLN A 149 -37.87 6.14 13.39
C GLN A 149 -38.02 5.25 14.63
N GLY A 150 -38.29 3.96 14.43
CA GLY A 150 -38.54 2.99 15.52
C GLY A 150 -39.99 2.87 15.96
N PHE A 151 -40.92 3.65 15.39
CA PHE A 151 -42.35 3.58 15.67
C PHE A 151 -43.14 3.18 14.42
N SER A 152 -44.25 2.46 14.62
CA SER A 152 -45.21 2.04 13.59
C SER A 152 -46.61 2.54 13.92
N PHE A 153 -47.35 2.97 12.90
CA PHE A 153 -48.74 3.42 13.07
C PHE A 153 -49.66 2.20 13.25
N ASP A 154 -50.36 2.13 14.38
CA ASP A 154 -51.26 1.03 14.71
C ASP A 154 -52.73 1.27 14.30
N GLY A 155 -52.99 2.38 13.61
CA GLY A 155 -54.33 2.83 13.25
C GLY A 155 -54.83 4.01 14.09
N GLU A 156 -54.23 4.25 15.26
CA GLU A 156 -54.59 5.36 16.16
C GLU A 156 -53.36 6.17 16.59
N ASN A 157 -52.25 5.49 16.93
CA ASN A 157 -51.03 6.10 17.46
C ASN A 157 -49.76 5.53 16.79
N CYS A 158 -48.66 6.27 16.90
CA CYS A 158 -47.32 5.75 16.60
C CYS A 158 -46.76 5.04 17.83
N THR A 159 -46.86 3.71 17.85
CA THR A 159 -46.37 2.86 18.93
C THR A 159 -45.05 2.20 18.55
N ILE A 160 -44.31 1.70 19.55
CA ILE A 160 -43.02 1.03 19.32
C ILE A 160 -43.22 -0.10 18.31
N ALA A 161 -42.40 -0.13 17.27
CA ALA A 161 -42.54 -1.12 16.22
C ALA A 161 -42.37 -2.54 16.80
N ALA A 162 -43.33 -3.43 16.53
CA ALA A 162 -43.44 -4.75 17.17
C ALA A 162 -42.21 -5.68 17.01
N TYR A 163 -41.35 -5.42 16.02
CA TYR A 163 -40.08 -6.17 15.89
C TYR A 163 -39.05 -5.80 16.98
N LEU A 164 -39.18 -4.63 17.63
CA LEU A 164 -38.32 -4.22 18.74
C LEU A 164 -38.69 -4.89 20.07
N THR A 165 -39.87 -5.52 20.18
CA THR A 165 -40.30 -6.29 21.36
C THR A 165 -39.75 -7.71 21.42
N VAL A 166 -39.05 -8.20 20.38
CA VAL A 166 -38.48 -9.55 20.32
C VAL A 166 -36.96 -9.50 20.51
N LYS A 167 -36.48 -9.10 21.69
CA LYS A 167 -35.18 -9.59 22.18
C LYS A 167 -35.40 -10.91 22.90
N VAL A 168 -35.70 -11.96 22.14
CA VAL A 168 -35.71 -13.33 22.67
C VAL A 168 -34.26 -13.79 22.70
N GLN A 169 -33.78 -14.22 23.87
CA GLN A 169 -32.39 -14.66 24.07
C GLN A 169 -32.05 -15.78 23.06
N GLY A 170 -31.11 -15.53 22.15
CA GLY A 170 -30.69 -16.50 21.12
C GLY A 170 -31.35 -16.34 19.74
N TYR A 171 -31.99 -15.22 19.43
CA TYR A 171 -32.47 -14.88 18.09
C TYR A 171 -32.14 -13.44 17.72
N SER A 172 -31.67 -13.21 16.49
CA SER A 172 -31.44 -11.91 15.87
C SER A 172 -32.49 -11.63 14.79
N PHE A 173 -32.77 -10.36 14.51
CA PHE A 173 -33.69 -9.93 13.45
C PHE A 173 -32.93 -9.04 12.47
N ASP A 174 -32.88 -9.43 11.20
CA ASP A 174 -32.11 -8.74 10.15
C ASP A 174 -32.89 -7.66 9.40
N GLY A 175 -34.15 -7.42 9.78
CA GLY A 175 -35.06 -6.48 9.12
C GLY A 175 -36.20 -7.16 8.37
N GLU A 176 -36.06 -8.43 8.00
CA GLU A 176 -37.08 -9.22 7.30
C GLU A 176 -37.42 -10.53 8.02
N ASN A 177 -36.43 -11.21 8.64
CA ASN A 177 -36.59 -12.51 9.27
C ASN A 177 -35.92 -12.59 10.65
N CYS A 178 -36.42 -13.48 11.51
CA CYS A 178 -35.72 -13.86 12.75
C CYS A 178 -34.75 -15.01 12.46
N THR A 179 -33.46 -14.81 12.72
CA THR A 179 -32.39 -15.81 12.64
C THR A 179 -32.00 -16.30 14.04
N ILE A 180 -31.54 -17.55 14.15
CA ILE A 180 -31.05 -18.10 15.42
C ILE A 180 -29.64 -17.55 15.66
N ASP A 181 -29.38 -16.99 16.83
CA ASP A 181 -28.03 -16.70 17.29
C ASP A 181 -27.45 -17.96 17.93
N CYS A 182 -26.57 -18.63 17.19
CA CYS A 182 -25.87 -19.81 17.68
C CYS A 182 -24.91 -19.46 18.84
N ILE A 183 -24.50 -20.47 19.61
CA ILE A 183 -23.43 -20.33 20.59
C ILE A 183 -22.13 -19.88 19.91
N GLN A 184 -21.18 -19.37 20.70
CA GLN A 184 -19.91 -18.88 20.18
C GLN A 184 -19.16 -19.94 19.37
N ASN A 185 -18.55 -19.52 18.25
CA ASN A 185 -17.77 -20.36 17.33
C ASN A 185 -18.58 -21.49 16.68
N CYS A 186 -19.90 -21.30 16.56
CA CYS A 186 -20.80 -22.24 15.92
C CYS A 186 -21.30 -21.67 14.59
N LYS A 187 -20.99 -22.37 13.50
CA LYS A 187 -21.35 -22.01 12.13
C LYS A 187 -22.83 -22.28 11.83
N THR A 188 -23.33 -23.46 12.24
CA THR A 188 -24.74 -23.83 12.10
C THR A 188 -25.27 -24.45 13.38
N CYS A 189 -26.50 -24.12 13.76
CA CYS A 189 -27.14 -24.66 14.95
C CYS A 189 -28.63 -24.94 14.73
N THR A 190 -29.17 -25.87 15.51
CA THR A 190 -30.60 -26.19 15.52
C THR A 190 -31.39 -25.30 16.48
N ASN A 191 -30.70 -24.77 17.50
CA ASN A 191 -31.16 -23.73 18.41
C ASN A 191 -29.93 -23.04 19.03
N ASN A 192 -30.15 -22.05 19.88
CA ASN A 192 -29.11 -21.27 20.54
C ASN A 192 -28.21 -22.03 21.55
N GLN A 193 -28.33 -23.36 21.66
CA GLN A 193 -27.52 -24.23 22.54
C GLN A 193 -26.93 -25.45 21.82
N ASN A 194 -27.57 -25.92 20.75
CA ASN A 194 -27.19 -27.13 20.04
C ASN A 194 -26.51 -26.78 18.72
N CYS A 195 -25.18 -26.74 18.75
CA CYS A 195 -24.36 -26.57 17.55
C CYS A 195 -24.38 -27.85 16.70
N SER A 196 -24.66 -27.73 15.41
CA SER A 196 -24.57 -28.82 14.44
C SER A 196 -23.25 -28.82 13.67
N GLU A 197 -22.62 -27.66 13.53
CA GLU A 197 -21.33 -27.50 12.85
C GLU A 197 -20.58 -26.32 13.49
N CYS A 198 -19.37 -26.56 13.99
CA CYS A 198 -18.52 -25.49 14.51
C CYS A 198 -17.87 -24.69 13.37
N ASP A 199 -17.42 -23.47 13.67
CA ASP A 199 -16.59 -22.69 12.75
C ASP A 199 -15.24 -23.37 12.50
N TYR A 200 -14.57 -23.00 11.39
CA TYR A 200 -13.22 -23.49 11.10
C TYR A 200 -12.26 -23.19 12.25
N GLY A 201 -11.40 -24.15 12.58
CA GLY A 201 -10.51 -24.12 13.73
C GLY A 201 -11.18 -24.58 15.04
N TYR A 202 -12.42 -25.07 15.01
CA TYR A 202 -13.13 -25.57 16.19
C TYR A 202 -13.77 -26.96 15.98
N PHE A 203 -13.78 -27.78 17.03
CA PHE A 203 -14.52 -29.04 17.10
C PHE A 203 -15.56 -29.01 18.22
N PHE A 204 -16.65 -29.76 18.07
CA PHE A 204 -17.68 -29.86 19.10
C PHE A 204 -17.31 -30.91 20.16
N ASP A 205 -17.17 -30.50 21.42
CA ASP A 205 -16.79 -31.39 22.53
C ASP A 205 -17.99 -32.11 23.19
N GLY A 206 -19.21 -31.85 22.71
CA GLY A 206 -20.46 -32.34 23.30
C GLY A 206 -21.25 -31.24 24.03
N GLU A 207 -20.62 -30.12 24.35
CA GLU A 207 -21.24 -28.95 24.99
C GLU A 207 -20.97 -27.66 24.23
N ASN A 208 -19.72 -27.40 23.82
CA ASN A 208 -19.30 -26.18 23.13
C ASN A 208 -18.31 -26.48 21.99
N CYS A 209 -18.12 -25.49 21.11
CA CYS A 209 -17.08 -25.52 20.09
C CYS A 209 -15.73 -25.10 20.69
N GLN A 210 -14.79 -26.05 20.75
CA GLN A 210 -13.44 -25.87 21.31
C GLN A 210 -12.40 -25.75 20.21
N ASN A 211 -11.33 -24.99 20.45
CA ASN A 211 -10.28 -24.81 19.45
C ASN A 211 -9.60 -26.14 19.09
N CYS A 212 -9.33 -26.31 17.80
CA CYS A 212 -8.41 -27.32 17.29
C CYS A 212 -6.98 -27.08 17.80
N GLY A 213 -6.11 -28.07 17.58
CA GLY A 213 -4.67 -27.95 17.80
C GLY A 213 -4.03 -26.85 16.94
N GLN A 214 -2.76 -26.53 17.21
CA GLN A 214 -2.06 -25.44 16.50
C GLN A 214 -1.99 -25.66 14.98
N ASN A 215 -2.27 -24.60 14.22
CA ASN A 215 -2.20 -24.55 12.76
C ASN A 215 -3.14 -25.55 12.05
N CYS A 216 -4.29 -25.82 12.67
CA CYS A 216 -5.28 -26.79 12.21
C CYS A 216 -6.62 -26.11 11.89
N LEU A 217 -7.10 -26.29 10.65
CA LEU A 217 -8.36 -25.74 10.15
C LEU A 217 -9.57 -26.62 10.49
N ASP A 218 -9.40 -27.93 10.53
CA ASP A 218 -10.47 -28.87 10.87
C ASP A 218 -9.92 -30.04 11.70
N CYS A 219 -10.66 -30.48 12.71
CA CYS A 219 -10.21 -31.49 13.66
C CYS A 219 -11.36 -32.29 14.27
N THR A 220 -11.06 -33.52 14.71
CA THR A 220 -12.03 -34.36 15.45
C THR A 220 -11.96 -34.15 16.95
N ASP A 221 -10.82 -33.67 17.44
CA ASP A 221 -10.58 -33.27 18.82
C ASP A 221 -9.38 -32.31 18.89
N SER A 222 -8.97 -31.92 20.10
CA SER A 222 -7.89 -30.94 20.31
C SER A 222 -6.51 -31.39 19.84
N ILE A 223 -6.34 -32.66 19.45
CA ILE A 223 -5.08 -33.25 19.02
C ILE A 223 -5.15 -33.70 17.56
N ASN A 224 -6.24 -34.34 17.16
CA ASN A 224 -6.38 -35.00 15.88
C ASN A 224 -6.91 -34.04 14.80
N CYS A 225 -5.99 -33.46 14.04
CA CYS A 225 -6.29 -32.61 12.90
C CYS A 225 -6.67 -33.43 11.65
N THR A 226 -7.63 -32.95 10.87
CA THR A 226 -8.04 -33.51 9.58
C THR A 226 -7.65 -32.60 8.41
N GLU A 227 -7.56 -31.28 8.65
CA GLU A 227 -7.14 -30.30 7.64
C GLU A 227 -6.23 -29.24 8.28
N CYS A 228 -5.05 -29.02 7.72
CA CYS A 228 -4.07 -28.05 8.23
C CYS A 228 -4.21 -26.70 7.54
N GLU A 229 -3.79 -25.64 8.25
CA GLU A 229 -3.65 -24.31 7.66
C GLU A 229 -2.64 -24.30 6.50
N ASP A 230 -2.81 -23.34 5.58
CA ASP A 230 -1.85 -23.11 4.49
C ASP A 230 -0.43 -22.91 5.07
N GLY A 231 0.56 -23.58 4.46
CA GLY A 231 1.94 -23.62 4.99
C GLY A 231 2.23 -24.79 5.92
N TYR A 232 1.25 -25.67 6.17
CA TYR A 232 1.42 -26.90 6.95
C TYR A 232 0.85 -28.11 6.21
N PHE A 233 1.39 -29.30 6.49
CA PHE A 233 0.86 -30.56 6.00
C PHE A 233 0.56 -31.53 7.15
N LEU A 234 -0.43 -32.39 6.96
CA LEU A 234 -0.85 -33.38 7.94
C LEU A 234 0.13 -34.57 7.97
N ASN A 235 0.68 -34.89 9.14
CA ASN A 235 1.52 -36.07 9.33
C ASN A 235 0.70 -37.32 9.73
N GLU A 236 1.38 -38.48 9.84
CA GLU A 236 0.73 -39.76 10.17
C GLU A 236 0.09 -39.80 11.58
N ASN A 237 0.46 -38.88 12.46
CA ASN A 237 -0.06 -38.77 13.81
C ASN A 237 -1.21 -37.74 13.93
N GLY A 238 -1.72 -37.20 12.81
CA GLY A 238 -2.78 -36.20 12.83
C GLY A 238 -2.32 -34.80 13.25
N LEU A 239 -1.02 -34.49 13.16
CA LEU A 239 -0.45 -33.18 13.52
C LEU A 239 -0.03 -32.40 12.27
N CYS A 240 -0.18 -31.07 12.33
CA CYS A 240 0.21 -30.15 11.28
C CYS A 240 1.69 -29.76 11.40
N ILE A 241 2.48 -30.09 10.38
CA ILE A 241 3.92 -29.86 10.32
C ILE A 241 4.22 -28.78 9.30
N SER A 242 5.09 -27.83 9.66
CA SER A 242 5.41 -26.68 8.81
C SER A 242 6.15 -27.10 7.54
N CYS A 243 5.66 -26.59 6.40
CA CYS A 243 6.30 -26.73 5.10
C CYS A 243 7.68 -26.06 5.08
N LEU A 244 7.79 -24.87 5.70
CA LEU A 244 9.01 -24.08 5.77
C LEU A 244 10.16 -24.84 6.44
N SER A 245 9.89 -25.47 7.60
CA SER A 245 10.92 -26.21 8.34
C SER A 245 11.26 -27.56 7.70
N THR A 246 10.38 -28.09 6.84
CA THR A 246 10.55 -29.40 6.22
C THR A 246 11.23 -29.31 4.85
N TYR A 247 10.75 -28.43 3.97
CA TYR A 247 11.19 -28.36 2.57
C TYR A 247 12.05 -27.13 2.24
N GLY A 248 12.23 -26.22 3.21
CA GLY A 248 13.10 -25.06 3.08
C GLY A 248 12.36 -23.74 2.86
N GLN A 249 13.14 -22.66 2.84
CA GLN A 249 12.64 -21.31 2.71
C GLN A 249 11.88 -21.11 1.39
N GLY A 250 10.71 -20.48 1.47
CA GLY A 250 9.89 -20.15 0.30
C GLY A 250 8.86 -21.22 -0.09
N CYS A 251 8.72 -22.29 0.70
CA CYS A 251 7.62 -23.25 0.51
C CYS A 251 6.33 -22.76 1.18
N ASN A 252 5.33 -22.40 0.37
CA ASN A 252 4.06 -21.83 0.82
C ASN A 252 2.97 -22.90 1.03
N LYS A 253 2.99 -23.97 0.21
CA LYS A 253 2.12 -25.14 0.39
C LYS A 253 2.91 -26.41 0.12
N CYS A 254 2.59 -27.47 0.84
CA CYS A 254 3.27 -28.75 0.67
C CYS A 254 2.38 -29.94 0.99
N THR A 255 2.81 -31.09 0.53
CA THR A 255 2.32 -32.41 0.96
C THR A 255 3.36 -33.05 1.85
N LYS A 256 3.05 -34.22 2.41
CA LYS A 256 4.03 -35.04 3.14
C LYS A 256 5.26 -35.47 2.34
N ASN A 257 5.24 -35.31 1.01
CA ASN A 257 6.29 -35.76 0.12
C ASN A 257 7.08 -34.62 -0.54
N SER A 258 6.49 -33.43 -0.70
CA SER A 258 7.12 -32.35 -1.46
C SER A 258 6.40 -31.01 -1.29
N CYS A 259 7.12 -29.92 -1.54
CA CYS A 259 6.54 -28.60 -1.73
C CYS A 259 5.73 -28.53 -3.04
N THR A 260 4.52 -27.98 -2.98
CA THR A 260 3.59 -27.86 -4.12
C THR A 260 3.36 -26.42 -4.57
N ASP A 261 3.70 -25.44 -3.73
CA ASP A 261 3.58 -24.02 -4.05
C ASP A 261 4.80 -23.25 -3.53
N TYR A 262 5.52 -22.62 -4.46
CA TYR A 262 6.76 -21.89 -4.20
C TYR A 262 7.06 -20.92 -5.36
N ASP A 263 7.82 -19.86 -5.06
CA ASP A 263 8.25 -18.89 -6.05
C ASP A 263 9.21 -19.51 -7.08
N ASN A 264 9.15 -19.03 -8.33
CA ASN A 264 10.03 -19.45 -9.44
C ASN A 264 11.53 -19.11 -9.25
N LYS A 265 11.88 -18.45 -8.15
CA LYS A 265 13.26 -18.24 -7.68
C LYS A 265 13.86 -19.46 -6.97
N TYR A 266 13.03 -20.49 -6.77
CA TYR A 266 13.43 -21.80 -6.30
C TYR A 266 13.08 -22.86 -7.35
N TYR A 267 13.74 -24.01 -7.28
CA TYR A 267 13.27 -25.24 -7.91
C TYR A 267 13.26 -26.37 -6.88
N LEU A 268 12.47 -27.40 -7.16
CA LEU A 268 12.39 -28.60 -6.35
C LEU A 268 13.47 -29.61 -6.77
N ASP A 269 14.30 -30.05 -5.83
CA ASP A 269 15.27 -31.10 -6.10
C ASP A 269 14.65 -32.51 -6.15
N ASP A 270 15.48 -33.49 -6.51
CA ASP A 270 15.07 -34.90 -6.65
C ASP A 270 14.52 -35.51 -5.34
N ASN A 271 14.79 -34.88 -4.19
CA ASN A 271 14.34 -35.30 -2.86
C ASN A 271 13.14 -34.47 -2.34
N GLY A 272 12.62 -33.52 -3.12
CA GLY A 272 11.49 -32.68 -2.73
C GLY A 272 11.84 -31.44 -1.91
N PHE A 273 13.13 -31.06 -1.80
CA PHE A 273 13.55 -29.84 -1.11
C PHE A 273 13.69 -28.67 -2.08
N LEU A 274 13.35 -27.46 -1.61
CA LEU A 274 13.53 -26.24 -2.38
C LEU A 274 14.99 -25.78 -2.35
N GLN A 275 15.50 -25.50 -3.53
CA GLN A 275 16.86 -25.01 -3.75
C GLN A 275 16.77 -23.64 -4.45
N GLN A 276 17.47 -22.65 -3.91
CA GLN A 276 17.43 -21.29 -4.45
C GLN A 276 18.28 -21.20 -5.72
N CYS A 277 17.69 -20.66 -6.80
CA CYS A 277 18.35 -20.59 -8.10
C CYS A 277 19.69 -19.83 -8.05
N SER A 278 19.75 -18.74 -7.27
CA SER A 278 20.95 -17.90 -7.15
C SER A 278 22.11 -18.55 -6.39
N GLU A 279 21.84 -19.58 -5.58
CA GLU A 279 22.89 -20.31 -4.85
C GLU A 279 23.61 -21.32 -5.76
N ILE A 280 22.91 -21.81 -6.79
CA ILE A 280 23.46 -22.77 -7.76
C ILE A 280 24.07 -22.05 -8.94
N PHE A 281 23.32 -21.10 -9.51
CA PHE A 281 23.74 -20.26 -10.62
C PHE A 281 23.88 -18.83 -10.14
N TYR A 282 25.12 -18.34 -10.06
CA TYR A 282 25.33 -16.94 -9.72
C TYR A 282 24.62 -16.02 -10.73
N ALA A 283 23.99 -14.96 -10.23
CA ALA A 283 23.17 -14.03 -11.01
C ALA A 283 21.92 -14.64 -11.68
N CYS A 284 21.50 -15.85 -11.32
CA CYS A 284 20.22 -16.41 -11.78
C CYS A 284 19.07 -16.02 -10.85
N ILE A 285 17.99 -15.46 -11.41
CA ILE A 285 16.76 -15.16 -10.67
C ILE A 285 15.83 -16.37 -10.71
N THR A 286 15.57 -16.95 -11.88
CA THR A 286 14.65 -18.09 -12.02
C THR A 286 15.31 -19.27 -12.71
N CYS A 287 14.97 -20.49 -12.32
CA CYS A 287 15.56 -21.72 -12.85
C CYS A 287 14.51 -22.82 -12.97
N GLU A 288 14.75 -23.77 -13.87
CA GLU A 288 13.88 -24.94 -14.07
C GLU A 288 14.36 -26.14 -13.26
N ASN A 289 15.68 -26.30 -13.13
CA ASN A 289 16.33 -27.37 -12.38
C ASN A 289 17.80 -27.01 -12.12
N LYS A 290 18.52 -27.92 -11.45
CA LYS A 290 19.95 -27.81 -11.13
C LYS A 290 20.90 -27.57 -12.32
N ASN A 291 20.43 -27.70 -13.56
CA ASN A 291 21.21 -27.52 -14.79
C ASN A 291 20.72 -26.38 -15.69
N LYS A 292 19.62 -25.69 -15.33
CA LYS A 292 19.00 -24.70 -16.21
C LYS A 292 18.46 -23.50 -15.46
N CYS A 293 19.18 -22.39 -15.58
CA CYS A 293 18.67 -21.06 -15.34
C CYS A 293 17.78 -20.61 -16.51
N THR A 294 16.71 -19.89 -16.22
CA THR A 294 15.76 -19.36 -17.21
C THR A 294 15.75 -17.83 -17.27
N THR A 295 16.12 -17.15 -16.20
CA THR A 295 16.20 -15.68 -16.16
C THR A 295 17.40 -15.22 -15.35
N CYS A 296 18.24 -14.37 -15.94
CA CYS A 296 19.35 -13.73 -15.25
C CYS A 296 18.93 -12.40 -14.61
N ASP A 297 19.67 -12.02 -13.57
CA ASP A 297 19.49 -10.78 -12.85
C ASP A 297 19.79 -9.57 -13.74
N GLN A 298 18.77 -8.78 -14.02
CA GLN A 298 18.84 -7.62 -14.90
C GLN A 298 19.68 -6.47 -14.31
N GLU A 299 19.82 -6.42 -12.98
CA GLU A 299 20.70 -5.45 -12.33
C GLU A 299 22.17 -5.80 -12.58
N LYS A 300 22.48 -7.09 -12.74
CA LYS A 300 23.82 -7.59 -13.08
C LYS A 300 24.00 -7.72 -14.59
N LYS A 301 24.02 -6.58 -15.29
CA LYS A 301 24.12 -6.47 -16.77
C LYS A 301 25.27 -7.26 -17.40
N GLN A 302 26.31 -7.55 -16.63
CA GLN A 302 27.45 -8.37 -17.02
C GLN A 302 27.15 -9.87 -17.09
N TYR A 303 25.95 -10.30 -16.70
CA TYR A 303 25.45 -11.67 -16.86
C TYR A 303 24.33 -11.72 -17.87
N GLN A 304 24.48 -12.58 -18.86
CA GLN A 304 23.46 -12.80 -19.89
C GLN A 304 23.14 -14.28 -19.99
N LEU A 305 21.86 -14.58 -20.22
CA LEU A 305 21.41 -15.96 -20.36
C LEU A 305 21.98 -16.56 -21.64
N SER A 306 22.78 -17.61 -21.50
CA SER A 306 23.41 -18.31 -22.61
C SER A 306 23.62 -19.77 -22.24
N SER A 307 23.22 -20.69 -23.13
CA SER A 307 23.36 -22.14 -22.91
C SER A 307 22.78 -22.63 -21.57
N ASN A 308 21.60 -22.13 -21.19
CA ASN A 308 20.89 -22.46 -19.94
C ASN A 308 21.55 -21.95 -18.65
N THR A 309 22.61 -21.13 -18.71
CA THR A 309 23.22 -20.52 -17.52
C THR A 309 23.43 -19.02 -17.71
N CYS A 310 23.61 -18.30 -16.59
CA CYS A 310 23.94 -16.87 -16.63
C CYS A 310 25.45 -16.74 -16.83
N GLN A 311 25.86 -16.54 -18.08
CA GLN A 311 27.26 -16.45 -18.44
C GLN A 311 27.77 -15.04 -18.23
N TYR A 312 28.94 -14.94 -17.61
CA TYR A 312 29.62 -13.68 -17.38
C TYR A 312 30.25 -13.14 -18.66
N ASN A 313 30.20 -11.82 -18.84
CA ASN A 313 30.93 -11.10 -19.88
C ASN A 313 31.61 -9.88 -19.27
N CYS A 314 32.93 -9.97 -19.07
CA CYS A 314 33.72 -8.89 -18.50
C CYS A 314 33.68 -7.58 -19.29
N GLN A 315 33.35 -7.59 -20.58
CA GLN A 315 33.22 -6.37 -21.39
C GLN A 315 32.04 -5.49 -20.95
N LEU A 316 31.05 -6.10 -20.29
CA LEU A 316 29.87 -5.43 -19.77
C LEU A 316 30.00 -5.09 -18.28
N ASP A 317 31.08 -5.57 -17.64
CA ASP A 317 31.32 -5.34 -16.22
C ASP A 317 32.14 -4.06 -16.02
N GLN A 318 31.47 -2.99 -15.59
CA GLN A 318 32.14 -1.73 -15.25
C GLN A 318 33.09 -1.86 -14.05
N ASN A 319 32.99 -2.95 -13.28
CA ASN A 319 33.85 -3.22 -12.14
C ASN A 319 35.08 -4.05 -12.52
N CYS A 320 35.19 -4.47 -13.79
CA CYS A 320 36.37 -5.14 -14.32
C CYS A 320 37.35 -4.13 -14.93
N ASP A 321 38.54 -4.01 -14.32
CA ASP A 321 39.65 -3.15 -14.78
C ASP A 321 40.39 -3.80 -15.96
N GLN A 322 40.57 -5.13 -15.94
CA GLN A 322 41.26 -5.88 -16.99
C GLN A 322 40.42 -7.10 -17.40
N CYS A 323 39.89 -7.06 -18.63
CA CYS A 323 39.02 -8.10 -19.19
C CYS A 323 39.76 -8.94 -20.23
N ASN A 324 39.75 -10.26 -20.04
CA ASN A 324 40.20 -11.22 -21.02
C ASN A 324 39.05 -11.56 -21.97
N ASN A 325 39.12 -11.05 -23.20
CA ASN A 325 38.04 -11.19 -24.18
C ASN A 325 37.91 -12.61 -24.77
N GLU A 326 38.99 -13.39 -24.79
CA GLU A 326 38.97 -14.76 -25.32
C GLU A 326 38.28 -15.71 -24.36
N GLU A 327 38.57 -15.55 -23.06
CA GLU A 327 38.05 -16.39 -21.99
C GLU A 327 36.81 -15.78 -21.30
N LYS A 328 36.42 -14.55 -21.69
CA LYS A 328 35.29 -13.76 -21.16
C LYS A 328 35.32 -13.60 -19.64
N GLN A 329 36.52 -13.53 -19.05
CA GLN A 329 36.72 -13.45 -17.61
C GLN A 329 37.48 -12.18 -17.21
N CYS A 330 37.25 -11.74 -15.98
CA CYS A 330 37.97 -10.61 -15.43
C CYS A 330 39.29 -11.07 -14.83
N GLU A 331 40.39 -10.42 -15.20
CA GLU A 331 41.72 -10.68 -14.64
C GLU A 331 42.01 -9.78 -13.44
N LYS A 332 41.41 -8.58 -13.42
CA LYS A 332 41.61 -7.59 -12.36
C LYS A 332 40.37 -6.72 -12.18
N CYS A 333 39.93 -6.57 -10.93
CA CYS A 333 38.79 -5.72 -10.57
C CYS A 333 39.23 -4.30 -10.22
N ILE A 334 38.30 -3.35 -10.32
CA ILE A 334 38.48 -1.99 -9.80
C ILE A 334 38.56 -1.98 -8.27
N ASN A 335 39.03 -0.86 -7.70
CA ASN A 335 39.11 -0.69 -6.25
C ASN A 335 37.75 -0.87 -5.56
N GLY A 336 37.73 -1.69 -4.52
CA GLY A 336 36.53 -2.03 -3.74
C GLY A 336 35.77 -3.27 -4.22
N TYR A 337 36.32 -3.95 -5.22
CA TYR A 337 35.87 -5.25 -5.68
C TYR A 337 37.03 -6.25 -5.64
N TYR A 338 36.70 -7.52 -5.41
CA TYR A 338 37.66 -8.62 -5.44
C TYR A 338 37.27 -9.66 -6.48
N LEU A 339 38.27 -10.38 -6.98
CA LEU A 339 38.07 -11.40 -7.99
C LEU A 339 37.59 -12.71 -7.34
N LYS A 340 36.43 -13.21 -7.75
CA LYS A 340 35.90 -14.50 -7.32
C LYS A 340 35.78 -15.44 -8.51
N THR A 341 36.00 -16.72 -8.28
CA THR A 341 35.73 -17.78 -9.25
C THR A 341 34.35 -18.39 -8.98
N ASN A 342 33.48 -18.43 -10.00
CA ASN A 342 32.17 -19.10 -9.91
C ASN A 342 32.28 -20.62 -10.13
N ASN A 343 31.16 -21.35 -10.01
CA ASN A 343 31.11 -22.80 -10.19
C ASN A 343 31.53 -23.26 -11.60
N GLU A 344 31.40 -22.39 -12.60
CA GLU A 344 31.82 -22.62 -13.99
C GLU A 344 33.29 -22.26 -14.24
N LYS A 345 34.06 -21.98 -13.17
CA LYS A 345 35.47 -21.55 -13.20
C LYS A 345 35.72 -20.18 -13.85
N GLN A 346 34.68 -19.37 -14.05
CA GLN A 346 34.83 -18.01 -14.58
C GLN A 346 35.17 -17.05 -13.44
N GLN A 347 36.11 -16.14 -13.70
CA GLN A 347 36.51 -15.10 -12.77
C GLN A 347 35.69 -13.81 -12.99
N HIS A 348 35.09 -13.30 -11.91
CA HIS A 348 34.22 -12.12 -11.92
C HIS A 348 34.44 -11.25 -10.68
N CYS A 349 34.00 -9.99 -10.74
CA CYS A 349 34.19 -9.03 -9.66
C CYS A 349 32.99 -9.00 -8.71
N ILE A 350 33.27 -9.09 -7.40
CA ILE A 350 32.28 -8.96 -6.33
C ILE A 350 32.68 -7.83 -5.38
N GLN A 351 31.70 -7.06 -4.92
CA GLN A 351 31.94 -5.94 -4.02
C GLN A 351 32.44 -6.45 -2.65
N CYS A 352 33.48 -5.82 -2.10
CA CYS A 352 34.06 -6.22 -0.81
C CYS A 352 33.02 -6.29 0.33
N ASN A 353 32.05 -5.37 0.32
CA ASN A 353 30.99 -5.27 1.33
C ASN A 353 30.03 -6.47 1.35
N GLU A 354 29.89 -7.21 0.24
CA GLU A 354 29.07 -8.43 0.20
C GLU A 354 29.66 -9.55 1.07
N LYS A 355 30.99 -9.59 1.22
CA LYS A 355 31.68 -10.63 2.00
C LYS A 355 32.15 -10.15 3.37
N ILE A 356 32.59 -8.90 3.46
CA ILE A 356 33.07 -8.29 4.69
C ILE A 356 32.26 -7.00 4.90
N ALA A 357 31.31 -7.06 5.84
CA ALA A 357 30.46 -5.92 6.14
C ALA A 357 31.30 -4.67 6.47
N ASN A 358 30.93 -3.55 5.86
CA ASN A 358 31.59 -2.23 5.96
C ASN A 358 33.00 -2.14 5.36
N CYS A 359 33.41 -3.11 4.51
CA CYS A 359 34.69 -3.07 3.83
C CYS A 359 34.62 -2.36 2.48
N LYS A 360 35.40 -1.28 2.32
CA LYS A 360 35.53 -0.50 1.08
C LYS A 360 36.63 -1.01 0.17
N GLN A 361 37.67 -1.63 0.70
CA GLN A 361 38.78 -2.21 -0.07
C GLN A 361 39.23 -3.54 0.52
N CYS A 362 39.42 -4.56 -0.32
CA CYS A 362 39.80 -5.88 0.11
C CYS A 362 40.75 -6.57 -0.88
N GLN A 363 41.56 -7.51 -0.39
CA GLN A 363 42.44 -8.35 -1.21
C GLN A 363 42.65 -9.73 -0.57
N TYR A 364 43.12 -10.69 -1.34
CA TYR A 364 43.55 -11.98 -0.80
C TYR A 364 44.94 -11.89 -0.18
N ASN A 365 45.12 -12.47 1.01
CA ASN A 365 46.42 -12.62 1.63
C ASN A 365 47.17 -13.86 1.10
N SER A 366 48.42 -14.07 1.54
CA SER A 366 49.25 -15.22 1.16
C SER A 366 48.64 -16.58 1.51
N ASN A 367 47.67 -16.61 2.42
CA ASN A 367 46.98 -17.83 2.86
C ASN A 367 45.66 -18.05 2.10
N GLY A 368 45.34 -17.21 1.11
CA GLY A 368 44.11 -17.30 0.31
C GLY A 368 42.86 -16.76 0.99
N ASN A 369 42.98 -16.04 2.11
CA ASN A 369 41.86 -15.41 2.80
C ASN A 369 41.65 -13.98 2.32
N LEU A 370 40.39 -13.61 2.03
CA LEU A 370 40.02 -12.23 1.70
C LEU A 370 40.07 -11.37 2.97
N ILE A 371 40.87 -10.31 2.95
CA ILE A 371 41.06 -9.38 4.08
C ILE A 371 40.64 -7.97 3.70
N CYS A 372 40.15 -7.19 4.68
CA CYS A 372 39.82 -5.78 4.50
C CYS A 372 41.04 -4.87 4.70
N LEU A 373 41.20 -3.87 3.84
CA LEU A 373 42.34 -2.94 3.83
C LEU A 373 42.03 -1.61 4.53
N ASP A 374 40.77 -1.36 4.87
CA ASP A 374 40.34 -0.15 5.56
C ASP A 374 40.65 -0.17 7.07
N ASP A 375 40.96 -1.35 7.62
CA ASP A 375 41.34 -1.49 9.01
C ASP A 375 42.75 -0.92 9.24
N ARG A 376 42.88 0.04 10.17
CA ARG A 376 44.17 0.67 10.56
C ARG A 376 45.27 -0.34 10.98
N LYS A 377 44.90 -1.57 11.34
CA LYS A 377 45.84 -2.67 11.63
C LYS A 377 46.42 -3.33 10.36
N ASN A 378 45.69 -3.34 9.24
CA ASN A 378 46.11 -3.99 7.99
C ASN A 378 46.92 -3.06 7.07
N GLN A 379 46.77 -1.73 7.19
CA GLN A 379 47.61 -0.77 6.45
C GLN A 379 49.10 -0.86 6.83
N GLN A 380 49.42 -1.15 8.10
CA GLN A 380 50.81 -1.38 8.55
C GLN A 380 51.42 -2.65 7.94
N ASN A 381 50.61 -3.69 7.72
CA ASN A 381 51.06 -4.93 7.06
C ASN A 381 51.20 -4.77 5.55
N ALA A 382 50.33 -3.98 4.89
CA ALA A 382 50.43 -3.71 3.45
C ALA A 382 51.68 -2.88 3.10
N GLN A 383 52.00 -1.85 3.88
CA GLN A 383 53.25 -1.08 3.74
C GLN A 383 54.50 -1.94 3.99
N TYR A 384 54.42 -2.94 4.87
CA TYR A 384 55.53 -3.87 5.11
C TYR A 384 55.80 -4.77 3.90
N ILE A 385 54.75 -5.19 3.17
CA ILE A 385 54.86 -6.03 1.96
C ILE A 385 55.39 -5.23 0.76
N GLU A 386 54.93 -4.00 0.54
CA GLU A 386 55.48 -3.12 -0.50
C GLU A 386 56.96 -2.81 -0.27
N ASN A 387 57.36 -2.58 0.99
CA ASN A 387 58.75 -2.40 1.36
C ASN A 387 59.58 -3.67 1.07
N LEU A 388 59.08 -4.86 1.40
CA LEU A 388 59.78 -6.13 1.10
C LEU A 388 59.98 -6.38 -0.41
N ASN A 389 59.00 -6.01 -1.25
CA ASN A 389 59.11 -6.14 -2.70
C ASN A 389 60.12 -5.14 -3.29
N SER A 390 60.20 -3.92 -2.74
CA SER A 390 61.23 -2.94 -3.08
C SER A 390 62.64 -3.39 -2.66
N TYR A 391 62.79 -4.06 -1.51
CA TYR A 391 64.07 -4.64 -1.08
C TYR A 391 64.49 -5.86 -1.94
N GLY A 392 63.54 -6.65 -2.45
CA GLY A 392 63.79 -7.79 -3.33
C GLY A 392 64.33 -7.41 -4.72
N GLU A 393 63.84 -6.29 -5.28
CA GLU A 393 64.36 -5.71 -6.53
C GLU A 393 65.79 -5.17 -6.35
N ASN A 394 66.07 -4.51 -5.22
CA ASN A 394 67.40 -3.99 -4.89
C ASN A 394 68.44 -5.08 -4.60
N LEU A 395 68.04 -6.28 -4.15
CA LEU A 395 68.95 -7.42 -3.97
C LEU A 395 69.36 -8.09 -5.30
N LYS A 396 68.53 -7.99 -6.35
CA LYS A 396 68.89 -8.46 -7.71
C LYS A 396 69.91 -7.55 -8.40
N SER A 397 69.93 -6.26 -8.09
CA SER A 397 70.91 -5.30 -8.64
C SER A 397 72.26 -5.33 -7.89
N MET A 398 72.32 -5.83 -6.66
CA MET A 398 73.55 -5.93 -5.86
C MET A 398 74.45 -7.15 -6.15
N LYS A 399 74.09 -8.04 -7.10
CA LYS A 399 74.96 -9.18 -7.49
C LYS A 399 76.12 -8.80 -8.43
N ASN A 400 76.24 -7.54 -8.84
CA ASN A 400 77.21 -7.07 -9.86
C ASN A 400 78.09 -5.87 -9.43
N GLY A 401 78.42 -5.67 -8.16
CA GLY A 401 79.26 -4.52 -7.76
C GLY A 401 79.98 -4.64 -6.41
N VAL A 402 81.21 -4.14 -6.39
CA VAL A 402 82.27 -4.24 -5.36
C VAL A 402 81.99 -3.39 -4.10
N TYR A 403 82.50 -3.88 -2.95
CA TYR A 403 82.54 -3.34 -1.57
C TYR A 403 82.40 -1.81 -1.32
N THR A 404 81.72 -1.45 -0.21
CA THR A 404 82.27 -0.71 0.96
C THR A 404 81.23 -0.50 2.10
N THR A 405 81.73 -0.40 3.33
CA THR A 405 81.11 -0.32 4.67
C THR A 405 80.18 0.88 4.95
N PHE A 406 79.16 0.76 5.84
CA PHE A 406 78.89 1.68 6.99
C PHE A 406 77.73 1.22 7.92
N ASN A 407 77.63 1.86 9.10
CA ASN A 407 77.28 1.36 10.45
C ASN A 407 75.80 1.46 10.92
N TYR A 408 75.54 0.66 11.98
CA TYR A 408 74.45 0.63 12.98
C TYR A 408 74.03 1.97 13.62
N VAL A 409 72.73 2.14 13.92
CA VAL A 409 72.11 2.83 15.11
C VAL A 409 70.66 2.28 15.29
N SER A 410 70.41 1.31 16.19
CA SER A 410 69.96 1.35 17.59
C SER A 410 68.43 1.33 17.85
N MET A 411 68.01 0.36 18.68
CA MET A 411 66.67 0.01 19.19
C MET A 411 66.14 0.92 20.33
N GLY A 412 64.84 0.81 20.62
CA GLY A 412 64.14 1.19 21.87
C GLY A 412 63.04 2.23 21.63
N SER A 413 61.77 2.11 22.02
CA SER A 413 61.08 1.48 23.16
C SER A 413 59.55 1.62 22.85
N TYR A 414 58.56 0.79 23.21
CA TYR A 414 58.11 0.33 24.53
C TYR A 414 57.00 -0.73 24.34
N CYS A 415 57.13 -1.88 25.00
CA CYS A 415 56.00 -2.74 25.38
C CYS A 415 55.41 -2.22 26.69
N SER A 416 54.08 -2.13 26.79
CA SER A 416 53.39 -2.16 28.08
C SER A 416 51.96 -2.67 27.93
N ASN A 417 51.71 -3.74 28.69
CA ASN A 417 50.44 -4.24 29.22
C ASN A 417 49.58 -5.17 28.36
N PHE A 418 49.61 -6.42 28.80
CA PHE A 418 48.86 -7.58 28.33
C PHE A 418 48.21 -8.27 29.55
N PHE A 419 47.04 -8.89 29.31
CA PHE A 419 46.32 -9.92 30.09
C PHE A 419 45.22 -9.52 31.09
N THR A 420 43.98 -9.85 30.72
CA THR A 420 43.08 -10.92 31.25
C THR A 420 42.03 -11.18 30.15
N THR A 421 41.57 -12.37 29.72
CA THR A 421 41.53 -13.74 30.23
C THR A 421 41.18 -14.70 29.07
N ASN A 422 41.96 -15.77 28.90
CA ASN A 422 41.59 -17.16 28.56
C ASN A 422 40.70 -17.50 27.34
N ILE A 423 41.27 -18.14 26.30
CA ILE A 423 41.40 -19.61 26.16
C ILE A 423 42.14 -19.97 24.86
N ASP A 424 43.12 -20.87 25.01
CA ASP A 424 43.79 -21.63 23.96
C ASP A 424 42.81 -22.49 23.15
N GLN A 425 42.89 -22.44 21.82
CA GLN A 425 43.30 -23.59 20.99
C GLN A 425 43.08 -23.29 19.50
N CYS A 426 44.18 -23.01 18.82
CA CYS A 426 44.46 -23.51 17.47
C CYS A 426 45.96 -23.83 17.44
N CYS A 427 46.29 -25.10 17.65
CA CYS A 427 47.41 -25.77 17.01
C CYS A 427 46.85 -26.56 15.83
#